data_AF-A0A0F9CY25-F1
#
_entry.id   AF-A0A0F9CY25-F1
#
_cell.length_a   1.000
_cell.length_b   1.000
_cell.length_c   1.000
_cell.angle_alpha   90.00
_cell.angle_beta   90.00
_cell.angle_gamma   90.00
#
_symmetry.space_group_name_H-M   'P 1'
#
loop_
_entity.id
_entity.type
_entity.pdbx_description
1 polymer ?
#
loop_
_entity_poly.entity_id
_entity_poly.type
_entity_poly.pdbx_seq_one_letter_code
_entity_poly.pdbx_strand_id
1 'polypeptide(L)' 'MKKSKLNRDSFVHAITPEQIEEFAHMSPRDRLRWLEEANAFINKAVGLKKRAEWDERFKVFL' A
#
# COMPACT_ATOMS: atom_id res chain seq x y z
N MET A 1 5.32 -30.59 17.93
CA MET A 1 4.50 -29.70 17.09
C MET A 1 5.44 -28.79 16.29
N LYS A 2 5.62 -29.02 14.99
CA LYS A 2 6.48 -28.18 14.13
C LYS A 2 5.72 -26.88 13.84
N LYS A 3 6.22 -25.74 14.31
CA LYS A 3 5.73 -24.41 13.95
C LYS A 3 5.84 -24.28 12.43
N SER A 4 4.71 -24.23 11.73
CA SER A 4 4.70 -23.93 10.30
C SER A 4 5.34 -22.55 10.10
N LYS A 5 6.50 -22.51 9.43
CA LYS A 5 7.06 -21.26 8.91
C LYS A 5 5.97 -20.64 8.03
N LEU A 6 5.39 -19.53 8.49
CA LEU A 6 4.57 -18.68 7.63
C LEU A 6 5.43 -18.35 6.41
N ASN A 7 5.07 -18.93 5.27
CA ASN A 7 5.74 -18.65 4.03
C ASN A 7 5.43 -17.19 3.72
N ARG A 8 6.45 -16.32 3.82
CA ARG A 8 6.35 -14.89 3.50
C ARG A 8 6.35 -14.68 1.99
N ASP A 9 5.81 -15.62 1.23
CA ASP A 9 5.61 -15.53 -0.20
C ASP A 9 4.54 -14.45 -0.41
N SER A 10 5.08 -13.24 -0.48
CA SER A 10 4.56 -12.04 -1.11
C SER A 10 3.04 -11.95 -1.16
N PHE A 11 2.49 -11.15 -0.25
CA PHE A 11 1.19 -10.53 -0.47
C PHE A 11 1.32 -9.61 -1.71
N VAL A 12 1.28 -10.19 -2.92
CA VAL A 12 1.20 -9.44 -4.16
C VAL A 12 -0.28 -9.14 -4.36
N HIS A 13 -0.73 -7.99 -3.84
CA HIS A 13 -1.99 -7.43 -4.29
C HIS A 13 -1.76 -6.89 -5.71
N ALA A 14 -2.01 -7.74 -6.71
CA ALA A 14 -1.93 -7.34 -8.11
C ALA A 14 -3.21 -6.57 -8.48
N ILE A 15 -3.05 -5.40 -9.08
CA ILE A 15 -4.17 -4.62 -9.62
C ILE A 15 -4.65 -5.33 -10.90
N THR A 16 -5.94 -5.61 -10.98
CA THR A 16 -6.57 -6.22 -12.16
C THR A 16 -6.73 -5.21 -13.30
N PRO A 17 -6.81 -5.65 -14.57
CA PRO A 17 -7.08 -4.77 -15.70
C PRO A 17 -8.36 -3.94 -15.52
N GLU A 18 -9.40 -4.53 -14.95
CA GLU A 18 -10.70 -3.88 -14.70
C GLU A 18 -10.55 -2.73 -13.69
N GLN A 19 -9.73 -2.93 -12.64
CA GLN A 19 -9.41 -1.86 -11.70
C GLN A 19 -8.60 -0.75 -12.37
N ILE A 20 -7.65 -1.08 -13.25
CA ILE A 20 -6.90 -0.08 -14.03
C ILE A 20 -7.84 0.75 -14.90
N GLU A 21 -8.82 0.11 -15.55
CA GLU A 21 -9.82 0.78 -16.37
C GLU A 21 -10.74 1.69 -15.55
N GLU A 22 -11.17 1.24 -14.37
CA GLU A 22 -11.92 2.07 -13.42
C GLU A 22 -11.12 3.34 -13.03
N PHE A 23 -9.83 3.20 -12.73
CA PHE A 23 -8.95 4.35 -12.48
C PHE A 23 -8.79 5.26 -13.71
N ALA A 24 -8.74 4.68 -14.92
CA ALA A 24 -8.58 5.42 -16.16
C ALA A 24 -9.78 6.36 -16.44
N HIS A 25 -10.97 6.04 -15.94
CA HIS A 25 -12.16 6.88 -16.08
C HIS A 25 -12.37 7.88 -14.94
N MET A 26 -11.64 7.77 -13.83
CA MET A 26 -11.72 8.75 -12.74
C MET A 26 -11.20 10.13 -13.14
N SER A 27 -11.85 11.17 -12.65
CA SER A 27 -11.33 12.54 -12.77
C SER A 27 -9.98 12.66 -12.04
N PRO A 28 -9.09 13.59 -12.44
CA PRO A 28 -7.84 13.83 -11.73
C PRO A 28 -8.04 14.11 -10.23
N ARG A 29 -9.14 14.76 -9.86
CA ARG A 29 -9.49 15.06 -8.46
C ARG A 29 -9.85 13.79 -7.69
N ASP A 30 -10.64 12.90 -8.28
CA ASP A 30 -11.03 11.65 -7.62
C ASP A 30 -9.84 10.71 -7.46
N ARG A 31 -8.93 10.67 -8.45
CA ARG A 31 -7.65 9.94 -8.32
C ARG A 31 -6.80 10.46 -7.18
N LEU A 32 -6.70 11.79 -7.05
CA LEU A 32 -5.97 12.40 -5.95
C LEU A 32 -6.57 12.01 -4.60
N ARG A 33 -7.89 12.13 -4.45
CA ARG A 33 -8.60 11.73 -3.21
C ARG A 33 -8.33 10.26 -2.87
N TRP A 34 -8.41 9.37 -3.86
CA TRP A 34 -8.13 7.94 -3.65
C TRP A 34 -6.69 7.70 -3.14
N LEU A 35 -5.70 8.39 -3.73
CA LEU A 35 -4.30 8.30 -3.29
C LEU A 35 -4.11 8.81 -1.86
N GLU A 36 -4.78 9.89 -1.48
CA GLU A 36 -4.74 10.45 -0.13
C GLU A 36 -5.34 9.48 0.90
N GLU A 37 -6.52 8.91 0.60
CA GLU A 37 -7.20 7.93 1.44
C GLU A 37 -6.38 6.66 1.62
N ALA A 38 -5.82 6.13 0.52
CA ALA A 38 -4.95 4.96 0.56
C ALA A 38 -3.69 5.23 1.40
N ASN A 39 -3.07 6.40 1.22
CA ASN A 39 -1.89 6.76 2.00
C ASN A 39 -2.23 6.90 3.50
N ALA A 40 -3.37 7.51 3.84
CA ALA A 40 -3.85 7.62 5.22
C ALA A 40 -4.13 6.24 5.85
N PHE A 41 -4.81 5.35 5.11
CA PHE A 41 -5.08 3.98 5.55
C PHE A 41 -3.78 3.23 5.85
N ILE A 42 -2.84 3.21 4.91
CA ILE A 42 -1.57 2.49 5.09
C ILE A 42 -0.78 3.12 6.24
N ASN A 43 -0.81 4.45 6.43
CA ASN A 43 -0.11 5.12 7.54
C ASN A 43 -0.69 4.67 8.88
N LYS A 44 -2.02 4.56 8.97
CA LYS A 44 -2.72 4.08 10.17
C LYS A 44 -2.48 2.59 10.43
N ALA A 45 -2.52 1.76 9.39
CA ALA A 45 -2.44 0.31 9.51
C ALA A 45 -1.01 -0.20 9.77
N VAL A 46 -0.01 0.40 9.09
CA VAL A 46 1.39 -0.05 9.14
C VAL A 46 2.21 0.79 10.12
N GLY A 47 1.95 2.10 10.19
CA GLY A 47 2.75 3.04 10.97
C GLY A 47 4.03 3.47 10.26
N LEU A 48 4.48 4.69 10.57
CA LEU A 48 5.66 5.32 9.95
C LEU A 48 6.95 4.50 10.14
N LYS A 49 7.16 3.94 11.33
CA LYS A 49 8.37 3.16 11.65
C LYS A 49 8.57 1.96 10.73
N LYS A 50 7.52 1.16 10.51
CA LYS A 50 7.58 0.00 9.63
C LYS A 50 7.74 0.39 8.16
N ARG A 51 7.17 1.54 7.73
CA ARG A 51 7.40 2.05 6.37
C ARG A 51 8.85 2.45 6.14
N ALA A 52 9.48 3.12 7.12
CA ALA A 52 10.88 3.53 7.01
C ALA A 52 11.85 2.34 6.92
N GLU A 53 11.46 1.17 7.43
CA GLU A 53 12.24 -0.07 7.26
C GLU A 53 12.22 -0.59 5.81
N TRP A 54 11.15 -0.33 5.04
CA TRP A 54 10.95 -0.87 3.70
C TRP A 54 11.08 0.16 2.57
N ASP A 55 11.02 1.46 2.90
CA ASP A 55 11.01 2.55 1.94
C ASP A 55 11.82 3.74 2.47
N GLU A 56 12.91 4.07 1.76
CA GLU A 56 13.88 5.08 2.18
C GLU A 56 13.28 6.49 2.28
N ARG A 57 12.22 6.77 1.53
CA ARG A 57 11.52 8.06 1.57
C ARG A 57 10.95 8.35 2.95
N PHE A 58 10.67 7.32 3.74
CA PHE A 58 10.10 7.46 5.07
C PHE A 58 11.16 7.52 6.19
N LYS A 59 12.45 7.31 5.89
CA LYS A 59 13.53 7.35 6.89
C LYS A 59 13.76 8.73 7.49
N VAL A 60 13.45 9.81 6.77
CA VAL A 60 13.63 11.20 7.23
C VAL A 60 12.56 11.69 8.21
N PHE A 61 11.51 10.90 8.42
CA PHE A 61 10.38 11.21 9.31
C PHE A 61 10.43 10.43 10.63
N LEU A 62 11.54 9.73 10.90
CA LEU A 62 11.87 9.08 12.17
C LEU A 62 12.94 9.85 12.91
#